data_AF-A0A9E0HL84-F1
#
_entry.id   AF-A0A9E0HL84-F1
#
_cell.length_a   1.000
_cell.length_b   1.000
_cell.length_c   1.000
_cell.angle_alpha   90.00
_cell.angle_beta   90.00
_cell.angle_gamma   90.00
#
_symmetry.space_group_name_H-M   'P 1'
#
loop_
_entity.id
_entity.type
_entity.pdbx_description
1 polymer ?
#
loop_
_entity_poly.entity_id
_entity_poly.type
_entity_poly.pdbx_seq_one_letter_code
_entity_poly.pdbx_strand_id
1 'polypeptide(L)' 'MLRSRSLFLSLVFACAMPAVHAQEDLLQLLGGDSTEVVLTSASFKSTRVINGHSMENTAHGVL' A
#
# COMPACT_ATOMS: atom_id res chain seq x y z
N MET A 1 -30.10 -0.02 41.91
CA MET A 1 -29.00 0.65 41.17
C MET A 1 -28.13 -0.29 40.32
N LEU A 2 -27.84 -1.53 40.74
CA LEU A 2 -26.98 -2.46 39.98
C LEU A 2 -27.58 -2.89 38.61
N ARG A 3 -28.90 -3.04 38.54
CA ARG A 3 -29.63 -3.52 37.35
C ARG A 3 -29.65 -2.51 36.18
N SER A 4 -29.66 -1.20 36.46
CA SER A 4 -29.61 -0.18 35.40
C SER A 4 -28.19 0.04 34.85
N ARG A 5 -27.15 -0.17 35.68
CA ARG A 5 -25.74 -0.14 35.24
C ARG A 5 -25.42 -1.32 34.32
N SER A 6 -25.96 -2.50 34.61
CA SER A 6 -25.87 -3.68 33.74
C SER A 6 -26.56 -3.46 32.40
N LEU A 7 -27.74 -2.83 32.38
CA LEU A 7 -28.46 -2.48 31.15
C LEU A 7 -27.69 -1.46 30.30
N PHE A 8 -27.07 -0.48 30.93
CA PHE A 8 -26.24 0.51 30.26
C PHE A 8 -25.01 -0.12 29.59
N LEU A 9 -24.33 -1.04 30.29
CA LEU A 9 -23.20 -1.79 29.74
C LEU A 9 -23.61 -2.67 28.54
N SER A 10 -24.75 -3.35 28.63
CA SER A 10 -25.28 -4.13 27.49
C SER A 10 -25.64 -3.25 26.30
N LEU A 11 -26.16 -2.03 26.52
CA LEU A 11 -26.49 -1.10 25.44
C LEU A 11 -25.24 -0.60 24.72
N VAL A 12 -24.19 -0.23 25.47
CA VAL A 12 -22.90 0.19 24.90
C VAL A 12 -22.28 -0.95 24.07
N PHE A 13 -22.34 -2.18 24.57
CA PHE A 13 -21.82 -3.35 23.86
C PHE A 13 -22.60 -3.64 22.58
N ALA A 14 -23.94 -3.52 22.60
CA ALA A 14 -24.78 -3.70 21.42
C ALA A 14 -24.51 -2.63 20.34
N CYS A 15 -24.26 -1.38 20.73
CA CYS A 15 -23.91 -0.29 19.81
C CYS A 15 -22.51 -0.45 19.18
N ALA A 16 -21.61 -1.23 19.78
CA ALA A 16 -20.25 -1.43 19.27
C ALA A 16 -20.14 -2.59 18.26
N MET A 17 -21.12 -3.50 18.19
CA MET A 17 -21.13 -4.64 17.27
C MET A 17 -21.03 -4.27 15.77
N PRO A 18 -21.66 -3.18 15.27
CA PRO A 18 -21.59 -2.82 13.84
C PRO A 18 -20.16 -2.46 13.37
N ALA A 19 -19.27 -2.05 14.28
CA ALA A 19 -17.90 -1.67 13.95
C ALA A 19 -16.99 -2.88 13.64
N VAL A 20 -17.43 -4.11 13.90
CA VAL A 20 -16.66 -5.33 13.62
C VAL A 20 -16.50 -5.56 12.11
N HIS A 21 -17.43 -5.08 11.28
CA HIS A 21 -17.39 -5.26 9.82
C HIS A 21 -16.52 -4.24 9.07
N ALA A 22 -15.95 -3.23 9.75
CA ALA A 22 -15.08 -2.23 9.12
C ALA A 22 -13.68 -2.76 8.74
N GLN A 23 -13.32 -3.98 9.17
CA GLN A 23 -12.01 -4.57 8.86
C GLN A 23 -11.89 -4.97 7.38
N GLU A 24 -12.99 -5.38 6.76
CA GLU A 24 -13.02 -5.80 5.36
C GLU A 24 -12.77 -4.62 4.41
N ASP A 25 -13.29 -3.43 4.73
CA ASP A 25 -13.11 -2.20 3.95
C ASP A 25 -11.63 -1.78 3.84
N LEU A 26 -10.87 -1.94 4.93
CA LEU A 26 -9.44 -1.62 4.93
C LEU A 26 -8.61 -2.67 4.17
N LEU A 27 -9.02 -3.95 4.21
CA LEU A 27 -8.35 -5.01 3.48
C LEU A 27 -8.61 -4.93 1.97
N GLN A 28 -9.77 -4.41 1.55
CA GLN A 28 -10.07 -4.15 0.14
C GLN A 28 -9.13 -3.09 -0.48
N LEU A 29 -8.55 -2.20 0.32
CA LEU A 29 -7.56 -1.22 -0.15
C LEU A 29 -6.23 -1.86 -0.57
N LEU A 30 -5.92 -3.06 -0.08
CA LEU A 30 -4.72 -3.80 -0.49
C LEU A 30 -4.80 -4.32 -1.93
N GLY A 31 -6.00 -4.30 -2.54
CA GLY A 31 -6.23 -4.84 -3.88
C GLY A 31 -6.18 -6.37 -3.91
N GLY A 32 -6.27 -6.94 -5.11
CA GLY A 32 -6.00 -8.37 -5.31
C GLY A 32 -4.49 -8.61 -5.43
N ASP A 33 -4.04 -9.82 -5.08
CA ASP A 33 -2.67 -10.27 -5.37
C ASP A 33 -2.47 -10.32 -6.89
N SER A 34 -2.05 -9.20 -7.48
CA SER A 34 -1.69 -9.12 -8.89
C SER A 34 -0.23 -9.53 -9.04
N THR A 35 0.04 -10.65 -9.72
CA THR A 35 1.38 -10.99 -10.22
C THR A 35 1.72 -10.12 -11.43
N GLU A 36 1.59 -8.80 -11.31
CA GLU A 36 2.03 -7.90 -12.36
C GLU A 36 3.56 -7.88 -12.40
N VAL A 37 4.10 -8.24 -13.56
CA VAL A 37 5.53 -8.14 -13.81
C VAL A 37 5.87 -6.66 -13.95
N VAL A 38 6.35 -6.06 -12.84
CA VAL A 38 6.86 -4.69 -12.85
C VAL A 38 8.21 -4.69 -13.57
N LEU A 39 8.18 -4.39 -14.87
CA LEU A 39 9.38 -4.16 -15.66
C LEU A 39 10.02 -2.84 -15.22
N THR A 40 11.06 -2.91 -14.41
CA THR A 40 11.90 -1.75 -14.10
C THR A 40 13.07 -1.70 -15.08
N SER A 41 13.32 -0.54 -15.68
CA SER A 41 14.56 -0.32 -16.43
C SER A 41 15.67 -0.03 -15.42
N ALA A 42 16.68 -0.90 -15.36
CA ALA A 42 17.89 -0.67 -14.58
C ALA A 42 19.02 -0.28 -15.54
N SER A 43 19.50 0.96 -15.43
CA SER A 43 20.69 1.41 -16.15
C SER A 43 21.88 1.42 -15.18
N PHE A 44 22.97 0.73 -15.53
CA PHE A 44 24.24 0.93 -14.85
C PHE A 44 24.80 2.26 -15.35
N LYS A 45 24.95 3.24 -14.45
CA LYS A 45 25.53 4.55 -14.79
C LYS A 45 26.99 4.37 -15.23
N SER A 46 27.21 4.15 -16.52
CA SER A 46 28.52 4.25 -17.14
C SER A 46 28.71 5.69 -17.61
N THR A 47 29.69 6.39 -17.05
CA THR A 47 29.95 7.78 -17.45
C THR A 47 30.76 7.77 -18.74
N ARG A 48 30.10 8.02 -19.87
CA ARG A 48 30.81 8.37 -21.10
C ARG A 48 31.01 9.88 -21.14
N VAL A 49 32.26 10.30 -21.08
CA VAL A 49 32.65 11.72 -21.26
C VAL A 49 33.09 11.91 -22.70
N ILE A 50 32.35 12.68 -23.49
CA ILE A 50 32.77 13.12 -24.84
C ILE A 50 32.95 14.64 -24.76
N ASN A 51 34.15 15.13 -25.06
CA ASN A 51 34.48 16.57 -25.00
C ASN A 51 34.08 17.25 -23.67
N GLY A 52 34.15 16.53 -22.55
CA GLY A 52 33.82 17.07 -21.22
C GLY A 52 32.33 17.07 -20.85
N HIS A 53 31.44 16.61 -21.72
CA HIS A 53 30.00 16.52 -21.42
C HIS A 53 29.60 15.11 -20.96
N SER A 54 28.82 15.05 -19.89
CA SER A 54 28.22 13.81 -19.38
C SER A 54 26.93 13.52 -20.12
N MET A 55 26.78 12.29 -20.60
CA MET A 55 25.55 11.79 -21.24
C MET A 55 25.08 10.54 -20.51
N GLU A 56 23.76 10.43 -20.31
CA GLU A 56 23.08 9.24 -19.79
C GLU A 56 22.20 8.66 -20.90
N ASN A 57 22.28 7.35 -21.14
CA ASN A 57 21.46 6.67 -22.13
C ASN A 57 20.93 5.35 -21.56
N THR A 58 19.60 5.20 -21.61
CA THR A 58 18.88 4.01 -21.12
C THR A 58 18.05 3.38 -22.25
N ALA A 59 18.37 3.67 -23.51
CA ALA A 59 17.71 3.04 -24.65
C ALA A 59 18.08 1.54 -24.76
N HIS A 60 17.14 0.73 -25.25
CA HIS A 60 17.37 -0.71 -25.42
C HIS A 60 18.42 -0.97 -26.52
N GLY A 61 19.41 -1.83 -26.24
CA GLY A 61 20.44 -2.22 -27.21
C GLY A 61 21.63 -1.27 -27.35
N VAL A 62 21.79 -0.31 -26.44
CA VAL A 62 23.01 0.50 -26.31
C VAL A 62 23.83 0.06 -25.08
N LEU A 63 25.14 0.34 -25.08
CA LEU A 63 26.06 0.01 -23.99
C LEU A 63 25.66 0.65 -22.67
#